data_AF-A0AAW1SW75-F1
#
_entry.id   AF-A0AAW1SW75-F1
#
_cell.length_a   1.000
_cell.length_b   1.000
_cell.length_c   1.000
_cell.angle_alpha   90.00
_cell.angle_beta   90.00
_cell.angle_gamma   90.00
#
_symmetry.space_group_name_H-M   'P 1'
#
loop_
_entity.id
_entity.type
_entity.pdbx_description
1 polymer ?
#
loop_
_entity_poly.entity_id
_entity_poly.type
_entity_poly.pdbx_seq_one_letter_code
_entity_poly.pdbx_strand_id
1 'polypeptide(L)'
;MLLAVDHVQVWRQRDQQFVSILDRLRQGGPEGAQAVQELTSICQRPLPATNGVKPTQLFSRNADVDRVNTQELEALQGETVEMPGRDDVALGALDEDSSGNAEGRRQQLWRHEFFRDCLAPKAGSFKVGAQVMLLKNLELDCGERMLVNGSRGVITKFVGKAELLSDLMKGRVQLSQQWTQGARDSKVGEEVGRVEQMRSMLEQWPGTQVPYVRFLNRREEAVLPEKFSVDVPGLGSCIRVQIPLKLAWALTIHKCQGLTLDLAKVSLKNMFAEGQCYVALSRVRSMEGLQILDSSPDCVKASAVVRTFYQCLISGQEYEDGAWEAWQQKHPSQVNAATMAASSGTAGLGPQGEPSGSQGPGGRRAPASFASTPQGAAGGASRGSCFKCGGSDHWARDCPGSSGGGGGSSQGSSQRGRGLHSYFGAEARDVAPASNVGRVGTGPVTVQDDPCRTLQEV
;
A
#
# COMPACT_ATOMS: atom_id res chain seq x y z
N MET A 1 -1.87 -32.23 1.21
CA MET A 1 -1.46 -31.97 2.61
C MET A 1 -0.71 -30.65 2.66
N LEU A 2 -1.40 -29.55 2.98
CA LEU A 2 -0.74 -28.27 3.26
C LEU A 2 -0.16 -28.37 4.68
N LEU A 3 1.16 -28.38 4.81
CA LEU A 3 1.82 -28.26 6.11
C LEU A 3 1.67 -26.81 6.59
N ALA A 4 0.83 -26.59 7.60
CA ALA A 4 0.79 -25.33 8.33
C ALA A 4 1.89 -25.36 9.40
N VAL A 5 2.81 -24.40 9.33
CA VAL A 5 3.87 -24.21 10.32
C VAL A 5 3.50 -23.01 11.18
N ASP A 6 3.27 -23.25 12.48
CA ASP A 6 2.95 -22.19 13.42
C ASP A 6 4.22 -21.61 14.04
N HIS A 7 4.34 -20.29 14.03
CA HIS A 7 5.41 -19.58 14.71
C HIS A 7 4.92 -19.15 16.09
N VAL A 8 5.25 -19.95 17.11
CA VAL A 8 4.77 -19.75 18.49
C VAL A 8 5.46 -18.55 19.18
N GLN A 9 6.65 -18.14 18.71
CA GLN A 9 7.42 -17.10 19.38
C GLN A 9 7.08 -15.69 18.89
N VAL A 10 6.55 -14.86 19.79
CA VAL A 10 6.33 -13.42 19.55
C VAL A 10 7.64 -12.67 19.73
N TRP A 11 8.19 -12.13 18.63
CA TRP A 11 9.45 -11.37 18.65
C TRP A 11 9.29 -9.87 18.90
N ARG A 12 8.09 -9.32 18.63
CA ARG A 12 7.85 -7.86 18.68
C ARG A 12 7.68 -7.35 20.11
N GLN A 13 6.94 -8.08 20.94
CA GLN A 13 6.70 -7.77 22.34
C GLN A 13 7.52 -8.72 23.21
N ARG A 14 8.36 -8.19 24.11
CA ARG A 14 9.17 -9.00 25.04
C ARG A 14 8.50 -9.19 26.41
N ASP A 15 7.54 -8.33 26.74
CA ASP A 15 6.81 -8.36 28.00
C ASP A 15 5.72 -9.45 27.97
N GLN A 16 5.85 -10.44 28.83
CA GLN A 16 4.94 -11.58 28.91
C GLN A 16 3.53 -11.20 29.35
N GLN A 17 3.39 -10.19 30.23
CA GLN A 17 2.07 -9.71 30.61
C GLN A 17 1.37 -9.11 29.39
N PHE A 18 2.08 -8.32 28.59
CA PHE A 18 1.53 -7.72 27.39
C PHE A 18 1.17 -8.75 26.33
N VAL A 19 2.03 -9.76 26.12
CA VAL A 19 1.75 -10.88 25.19
C VAL A 19 0.47 -11.61 25.61
N SER A 20 0.32 -11.96 26.89
CA SER A 20 -0.88 -12.63 27.41
C SER A 20 -2.17 -11.81 27.19
N ILE A 21 -2.11 -10.49 27.39
CA ILE A 21 -3.22 -9.58 27.09
C ILE A 21 -3.56 -9.60 25.60
N LEU A 22 -2.55 -9.51 24.72
CA LEU A 22 -2.74 -9.53 23.27
C LEU A 22 -3.34 -10.86 22.78
N ASP A 23 -2.98 -11.98 23.40
CA ASP A 23 -3.54 -13.29 23.07
C ASP A 23 -5.02 -13.39 23.46
N ARG A 24 -5.40 -12.89 24.64
CA ARG A 24 -6.83 -12.79 25.02
C ARG A 24 -7.62 -11.92 24.05
N LEU A 25 -7.04 -10.81 23.59
CA LEU A 25 -7.65 -9.95 22.57
C LEU A 25 -7.81 -10.67 21.22
N ARG A 26 -6.84 -11.51 20.86
CA ARG A 26 -6.86 -12.31 19.62
C ARG A 26 -7.99 -13.34 19.64
N GLN A 27 -8.22 -13.98 20.79
CA GLN A 27 -9.30 -14.95 20.97
C GLN A 27 -10.69 -14.29 21.03
N GLY A 28 -10.76 -13.05 21.51
CA GLY A 28 -11.99 -12.28 21.64
C GLY A 28 -12.89 -12.73 22.78
N GLY A 29 -14.19 -12.46 22.70
CA GLY A 29 -15.16 -12.82 23.73
C GLY A 29 -14.99 -12.03 25.06
N PRO A 30 -15.53 -12.55 26.17
CA PRO A 30 -15.50 -11.87 27.47
C PRO A 30 -14.08 -11.62 27.99
N GLU A 31 -13.16 -12.56 27.79
CA GLU A 31 -11.76 -12.42 28.19
C GLU A 31 -11.05 -11.31 27.42
N GLY A 32 -11.33 -11.19 26.12
CA GLY A 32 -10.82 -10.09 25.30
C GLY A 32 -11.38 -8.74 25.76
N ALA A 33 -12.67 -8.67 26.11
CA ALA A 33 -13.27 -7.44 26.65
C ALA A 33 -12.63 -7.04 28.00
N GLN A 34 -12.36 -8.00 28.88
CA GLN A 34 -11.63 -7.77 30.13
C GLN A 34 -10.19 -7.31 29.87
N ALA A 35 -9.51 -7.89 28.88
CA ALA A 35 -8.16 -7.49 28.48
C ALA A 35 -8.11 -6.02 28.01
N VAL A 36 -9.14 -5.53 27.30
CA VAL A 36 -9.24 -4.10 26.94
C VAL A 36 -9.41 -3.24 28.19
N GLN A 37 -10.25 -3.65 29.15
CA GLN A 37 -10.43 -2.88 30.39
C GLN A 37 -9.14 -2.79 31.20
N GLU A 38 -8.41 -3.90 31.30
CA GLU A 38 -7.09 -3.97 31.94
C GLU A 38 -6.07 -3.08 31.23
N LEU A 39 -5.94 -3.15 29.91
CA LEU A 39 -5.07 -2.24 29.16
C LEU A 39 -5.48 -0.78 29.32
N THR A 40 -6.79 -0.51 29.32
CA THR A 40 -7.32 0.84 29.46
C THR A 40 -7.00 1.40 30.84
N SER A 41 -6.93 0.61 31.91
CA SER A 41 -6.54 1.12 33.24
C SER A 41 -5.03 1.34 33.35
N ILE A 42 -4.21 0.46 32.75
CA ILE A 42 -2.74 0.54 32.80
C ILE A 42 -2.19 1.66 31.89
N CYS A 43 -2.76 1.83 30.70
CA CYS A 43 -2.19 2.65 29.63
C CYS A 43 -2.85 4.02 29.47
N GLN A 44 -3.25 4.69 30.56
CA GLN A 44 -3.86 6.04 30.47
C GLN A 44 -2.85 7.17 30.46
N ARG A 45 -1.62 6.92 30.92
CA ARG A 45 -0.60 7.96 31.07
C ARG A 45 -0.28 8.65 29.73
N PRO A 46 0.01 9.96 29.73
CA PRO A 46 0.44 10.66 28.54
C PRO A 46 1.82 10.15 28.10
N LEU A 47 1.99 9.98 26.79
CA LEU A 47 3.27 9.62 26.18
C LEU A 47 4.07 10.87 25.79
N PRO A 48 5.41 10.88 26.03
CA PRO A 48 6.26 12.00 25.68
C PRO A 48 6.46 12.11 24.16
N ALA A 49 6.80 13.32 23.69
CA ALA A 49 7.30 13.53 22.34
C ALA A 49 8.80 13.24 22.28
N THR A 50 9.26 12.64 21.18
CA THR A 50 10.68 12.30 20.96
C THR A 50 11.19 13.03 19.73
N ASN A 51 12.23 13.86 19.88
CA ASN A 51 12.81 14.65 18.78
C ASN A 51 11.78 15.49 17.99
N GLY A 52 10.79 16.07 18.71
CA GLY A 52 9.72 16.86 18.10
C GLY A 52 8.58 16.04 17.47
N VAL A 53 8.71 14.71 17.41
CA VAL A 53 7.66 13.81 16.93
C VAL A 53 6.77 13.40 18.09
N LYS A 54 5.48 13.77 18.03
CA LYS A 54 4.43 13.32 18.94
C LYS A 54 4.11 11.84 18.64
N PRO A 55 3.72 11.04 19.66
CA PRO A 55 3.22 9.69 19.47
C PRO A 55 2.04 9.67 18.48
N THR A 56 2.16 8.84 17.45
CA THR A 56 1.14 8.74 16.39
C THR A 56 -0.16 8.18 16.95
N GLN A 57 -1.27 8.80 16.60
CA GLN A 57 -2.61 8.39 16.99
C GLN A 57 -3.19 7.41 15.97
N LEU A 58 -3.73 6.28 16.42
CA LEU A 58 -4.30 5.24 15.58
C LEU A 58 -5.83 5.26 15.69
N PHE A 59 -6.50 5.32 14.55
CA PHE A 59 -7.97 5.33 14.45
C PHE A 59 -8.49 4.27 13.48
N SER A 60 -9.75 3.89 13.62
CA SER A 60 -10.39 2.94 12.71
C SER A 60 -10.84 3.54 11.38
N ARG A 61 -11.21 4.84 11.36
CA ARG A 61 -11.79 5.53 10.19
C ARG A 61 -10.87 6.62 9.64
N ASN A 62 -10.94 6.86 8.33
CA ASN A 62 -10.17 7.95 7.70
C ASN A 62 -10.64 9.33 8.18
N ALA A 63 -11.95 9.55 8.37
CA ALA A 63 -12.46 10.84 8.85
C ALA A 63 -11.84 11.28 10.19
N ASP A 64 -11.59 10.35 11.12
CA ASP A 64 -10.96 10.67 12.40
C ASP A 64 -9.49 11.07 12.22
N VAL A 65 -8.79 10.37 11.32
CA VAL A 65 -7.40 10.66 10.96
C VAL A 65 -7.27 12.02 10.28
N ASP A 66 -8.12 12.28 9.30
CA ASP A 66 -8.13 13.53 8.55
C ASP A 66 -8.45 14.69 9.49
N ARG A 67 -9.44 14.55 10.37
CA ARG A 67 -9.76 15.56 11.39
C ARG A 67 -8.56 15.89 12.27
N VAL A 68 -7.88 14.88 12.83
CA VAL A 68 -6.72 15.13 13.72
C VAL A 68 -5.54 15.73 12.96
N ASN A 69 -5.22 15.21 11.77
CA ASN A 69 -4.12 15.73 10.97
C ASN A 69 -4.38 17.17 10.50
N THR A 70 -5.61 17.48 10.08
CA THR A 70 -6.00 18.85 9.70
C THR A 70 -5.92 19.80 10.89
N GLN A 71 -6.47 19.42 12.04
CA GLN A 71 -6.40 20.23 13.26
C GLN A 71 -4.95 20.52 13.68
N GLU A 72 -4.08 19.51 13.66
CA GLU A 72 -2.66 19.69 14.00
C GLU A 72 -1.93 20.56 12.96
N LEU A 73 -2.22 20.41 11.67
CA LEU A 73 -1.63 21.24 10.61
C LEU A 73 -2.11 22.70 10.68
N GLU A 74 -3.39 22.93 10.96
CA GLU A 74 -3.97 24.26 11.11
C GLU A 74 -3.39 24.99 12.33
N ALA A 75 -3.13 24.27 13.42
CA ALA A 75 -2.51 24.80 14.63
C ALA A 75 -1.05 25.24 14.43
N LEU A 76 -0.37 24.78 13.38
CA LEU A 76 0.99 25.22 13.07
C LEU A 76 1.00 26.64 12.48
N GLN A 77 1.95 27.43 12.95
CA GLN A 77 2.28 28.73 12.37
C GLN A 77 3.02 28.57 11.04
N GLY A 78 2.99 29.61 10.22
CA GLY A 78 3.69 29.65 8.93
C GLY A 78 2.79 29.35 7.72
N GLU A 79 3.37 29.53 6.54
CA GLU A 79 2.70 29.38 5.26
C GLU A 79 2.53 27.89 4.90
N THR A 80 1.35 27.57 4.35
CA THR A 80 1.07 26.24 3.79
C THR A 80 1.72 26.13 2.41
N VAL A 81 2.57 25.12 2.23
CA VAL A 81 3.17 24.75 0.96
C VAL A 81 2.36 23.62 0.35
N GLU A 82 1.80 23.88 -0.83
CA GLU A 82 1.09 22.89 -1.63
C GLU A 82 2.05 22.04 -2.46
N MET A 83 1.88 20.73 -2.42
CA MET A 83 2.71 19.74 -3.11
C MET A 83 1.85 18.93 -4.10
N PRO A 84 1.68 19.42 -5.34
CA PRO A 84 0.91 18.72 -6.35
C PRO A 84 1.66 17.47 -6.83
N GLY A 85 0.94 16.37 -6.98
CA GLY A 85 1.43 15.16 -7.62
C GLY A 85 1.15 15.17 -9.12
N ARG A 86 1.92 14.40 -9.87
CA ARG A 86 1.70 14.16 -11.29
C ARG A 86 1.31 12.71 -11.52
N ASP A 87 0.15 12.50 -12.10
CA ASP A 87 -0.29 11.18 -12.55
C ASP A 87 0.09 10.99 -14.03
N ASP A 88 0.43 9.77 -14.42
CA ASP A 88 0.78 9.40 -15.79
C ASP A 88 0.44 7.91 -16.05
N VAL A 89 0.38 7.52 -17.32
CA VAL A 89 0.18 6.13 -17.74
C VAL A 89 1.15 5.76 -18.87
N ALA A 90 1.77 4.59 -18.76
CA ALA A 90 2.62 4.03 -19.81
C ALA A 90 1.94 2.80 -20.42
N LEU A 91 1.90 2.68 -21.75
CA LEU A 91 1.40 1.47 -22.39
C LEU A 91 2.48 0.38 -22.37
N GLY A 92 2.07 -0.87 -22.13
CA GLY A 92 2.93 -2.04 -22.24
C GLY A 92 3.24 -2.37 -23.71
N ALA A 93 4.35 -3.07 -23.91
CA ALA A 93 4.70 -3.64 -25.23
C ALA A 93 3.57 -4.54 -25.74
N LEU A 94 3.34 -4.50 -27.04
CA LEU A 94 2.32 -5.27 -27.74
C LEU A 94 2.93 -6.56 -28.30
N ASP A 95 2.12 -7.61 -28.37
CA ASP A 95 2.26 -8.63 -29.41
C ASP A 95 1.80 -8.00 -30.74
N GLU A 96 2.51 -8.29 -31.84
CA GLU A 96 2.40 -7.60 -33.14
C GLU A 96 0.95 -7.49 -33.70
N ASP A 97 0.06 -8.37 -33.26
CA ASP A 97 -1.34 -8.47 -33.70
C ASP A 97 -2.35 -7.53 -33.00
N SER A 98 -1.95 -6.77 -31.98
CA SER A 98 -2.87 -5.99 -31.10
C SER A 98 -2.84 -4.46 -31.28
N SER A 99 -2.44 -3.98 -32.46
CA SER A 99 -2.15 -2.56 -32.75
C SER A 99 -3.37 -1.61 -32.78
N GLY A 100 -4.60 -2.10 -32.64
CA GLY A 100 -5.80 -1.32 -32.99
C GLY A 100 -6.35 -0.32 -31.96
N ASN A 101 -5.97 -0.36 -30.67
CA ASN A 101 -6.64 0.48 -29.65
C ASN A 101 -5.71 0.98 -28.54
N ALA A 102 -4.69 1.77 -28.89
CA ALA A 102 -3.81 2.40 -27.91
C ALA A 102 -4.57 3.35 -26.96
N GLU A 103 -5.51 4.14 -27.49
CA GLU A 103 -6.22 5.14 -26.69
C GLU A 103 -7.20 4.52 -25.69
N GLY A 104 -7.97 3.49 -26.10
CA GLY A 104 -8.86 2.77 -25.19
C GLY A 104 -8.12 2.12 -24.03
N ARG A 105 -6.91 1.59 -24.28
CA ARG A 105 -6.05 1.05 -23.21
C ARG A 105 -5.53 2.12 -22.27
N ARG A 106 -5.10 3.29 -22.79
CA ARG A 106 -4.73 4.43 -21.92
C ARG A 106 -5.90 4.83 -21.04
N GLN A 107 -7.10 4.92 -21.61
CA GLN A 107 -8.30 5.27 -20.87
C GLN A 107 -8.67 4.24 -19.80
N GLN A 108 -8.38 2.95 -20.04
CA GLN A 108 -8.54 1.89 -19.06
C GLN A 108 -7.54 2.03 -17.91
N LEU A 109 -6.27 2.33 -18.21
CA LEU A 109 -5.25 2.63 -17.19
C LEU A 109 -5.64 3.85 -16.34
N TRP A 110 -6.16 4.91 -16.95
CA TRP A 110 -6.62 6.11 -16.23
C TRP A 110 -7.79 5.86 -15.26
N ARG A 111 -8.62 4.84 -15.53
CA ARG A 111 -9.72 4.43 -14.64
C ARG A 111 -9.30 3.40 -13.60
N HIS A 112 -8.04 2.95 -13.62
CA HIS A 112 -7.54 1.95 -12.69
C HIS A 112 -7.59 2.46 -11.26
N GLU A 113 -7.92 1.58 -10.31
CA GLU A 113 -8.08 1.92 -8.90
C GLU A 113 -6.79 2.40 -8.23
N PHE A 114 -5.63 2.14 -8.86
CA PHE A 114 -4.33 2.67 -8.45
C PHE A 114 -4.38 4.15 -8.10
N PHE A 115 -4.98 5.01 -8.93
CA PHE A 115 -4.94 6.45 -8.68
C PHE A 115 -5.76 6.87 -7.45
N ARG A 116 -6.81 6.12 -7.13
CA ARG A 116 -7.65 6.29 -5.94
C ARG A 116 -6.94 5.76 -4.69
N ASP A 117 -6.32 4.59 -4.81
CA ASP A 117 -5.80 3.83 -3.67
C ASP A 117 -4.28 4.00 -3.45
N CYS A 118 -3.62 4.77 -4.32
CA CYS A 118 -2.20 5.07 -4.24
C CYS A 118 -1.85 5.58 -2.84
N LEU A 119 -0.74 5.07 -2.31
CA LEU A 119 -0.27 5.42 -0.99
C LEU A 119 0.07 6.91 -0.88
N ALA A 120 0.63 7.49 -1.94
CA ALA A 120 0.93 8.91 -2.03
C ALA A 120 -0.32 9.69 -2.46
N PRO A 121 -0.71 10.74 -1.71
CA PRO A 121 -1.86 11.54 -2.07
C PRO A 121 -1.60 12.32 -3.37
N LYS A 122 -2.67 12.57 -4.15
CA LYS A 122 -2.56 13.31 -5.41
C LYS A 122 -2.08 14.76 -5.19
N ALA A 123 -2.42 15.35 -4.06
CA ALA A 123 -1.88 16.62 -3.59
C ALA A 123 -1.70 16.54 -2.07
N GLY A 124 -0.68 17.18 -1.54
CA GLY A 124 -0.46 17.27 -0.10
C GLY A 124 -0.17 18.71 0.31
N SER A 125 -0.73 19.13 1.44
CA SER A 125 -0.53 20.47 2.00
C SER A 125 0.27 20.34 3.28
N PHE A 126 1.38 21.07 3.38
CA PHE A 126 2.32 20.94 4.49
C PHE A 126 2.78 22.29 5.02
N LYS A 127 3.20 22.33 6.29
CA LYS A 127 3.82 23.49 6.93
C LYS A 127 5.14 23.10 7.60
N VAL A 128 5.98 24.08 7.88
CA VAL A 128 7.12 23.86 8.79
C VAL A 128 6.59 23.45 10.16
N GLY A 129 7.21 22.44 10.77
CA GLY A 129 6.74 21.81 11.99
C GLY A 129 5.76 20.65 11.77
N ALA A 130 5.35 20.36 10.53
CA ALA A 130 4.43 19.26 10.27
C ALA A 130 5.07 17.90 10.53
N GLN A 131 4.37 17.04 11.27
CA GLN A 131 4.78 15.66 11.51
C GLN A 131 4.38 14.80 10.32
N VAL A 132 5.37 14.14 9.72
CA VAL A 132 5.20 13.34 8.51
C VAL A 132 5.73 11.92 8.67
N MET A 133 5.25 11.05 7.80
CA MET A 133 5.73 9.68 7.63
C MET A 133 6.16 9.45 6.20
N LEU A 134 7.33 8.83 6.05
CA LEU A 134 7.88 8.40 4.78
C LEU A 134 7.12 7.18 4.25
N LEU A 135 6.79 7.20 2.96
CA LEU A 135 5.95 6.21 2.28
C LEU A 135 6.74 5.21 1.44
N LYS A 136 8.03 5.46 1.22
CA LYS A 136 8.90 4.67 0.36
C LYS A 136 10.29 4.57 0.98
N ASN A 137 10.98 3.46 0.79
CA ASN A 137 12.37 3.33 1.21
C ASN A 137 13.23 4.22 0.32
N LEU A 138 13.97 5.16 0.90
CA LEU A 138 14.83 6.08 0.14
C LEU A 138 16.22 5.50 -0.06
N GLU A 139 16.74 4.80 0.95
CA GLU A 139 18.07 4.19 0.94
C GLU A 139 18.05 2.91 1.75
N LEU A 140 18.62 1.83 1.19
CA LEU A 140 18.67 0.51 1.84
C LEU A 140 20.03 0.21 2.50
N ASP A 141 21.08 0.97 2.17
CA ASP A 141 22.48 0.56 2.45
C ASP A 141 23.19 1.38 3.55
N CYS A 142 22.46 2.15 4.36
CA CYS A 142 23.05 3.08 5.36
C CYS A 142 23.16 2.52 6.79
N GLY A 143 23.07 1.21 6.98
CA GLY A 143 23.10 0.58 8.31
C GLY A 143 22.03 1.17 9.27
N GLU A 144 22.43 1.57 10.48
CA GLU A 144 21.52 1.97 11.57
C GLU A 144 20.70 3.26 11.33
N ARG A 145 20.99 4.04 10.28
CA ARG A 145 20.26 5.28 9.94
C ARG A 145 19.43 5.18 8.67
N MET A 146 19.02 3.97 8.32
CA MET A 146 18.17 3.69 7.17
C MET A 146 16.84 4.44 7.23
N LEU A 147 16.42 5.01 6.10
CA LEU A 147 15.11 5.65 5.94
C LEU A 147 14.18 4.71 5.16
N VAL A 148 13.31 4.05 5.91
CA VAL A 148 12.33 3.08 5.39
C VAL A 148 10.91 3.63 5.41
N ASN A 149 10.01 3.00 4.66
CA ASN A 149 8.58 3.20 4.77
C ASN A 149 8.13 3.07 6.24
N GLY A 150 7.43 4.08 6.74
CA GLY A 150 7.05 4.20 8.14
C GLY A 150 7.99 5.09 8.97
N SER A 151 9.14 5.51 8.44
CA SER A 151 10.03 6.46 9.15
C SER A 151 9.30 7.77 9.40
N ARG A 152 9.31 8.23 10.66
CA ARG A 152 8.62 9.45 11.08
C ARG A 152 9.60 10.59 11.28
N GLY A 153 9.15 11.80 10.99
CA GLY A 153 9.93 13.01 11.17
C GLY A 153 9.07 14.26 11.20
N VAL A 154 9.75 15.40 11.32
CA VAL A 154 9.15 16.74 11.31
C VAL A 154 9.76 17.55 10.18
N ILE A 155 8.91 18.25 9.42
CA ILE A 155 9.37 19.18 8.38
C ILE A 155 10.07 20.36 9.06
N THR A 156 11.33 20.62 8.69
CA THR A 156 12.14 21.69 9.29
C THR A 156 12.19 22.95 8.43
N LYS A 157 12.17 22.79 7.11
CA LYS A 157 12.13 23.88 6.13
C LYS A 157 11.66 23.39 4.77
N PHE A 158 11.39 24.32 3.87
CA PHE A 158 11.19 24.06 2.46
C PHE A 158 12.27 24.76 1.65
N VAL A 159 12.75 24.11 0.59
CA VAL A 159 13.78 24.65 -0.32
C VAL A 159 13.22 24.72 -1.73
N GLY A 160 13.56 25.77 -2.47
CA GLY A 160 13.08 25.95 -3.83
C GLY A 160 13.58 24.85 -4.77
N LYS A 161 12.70 24.37 -5.66
CA LYS A 161 13.04 23.37 -6.68
C LYS A 161 14.26 23.78 -7.52
N ALA A 162 14.37 25.05 -7.90
CA ALA A 162 15.47 25.56 -8.71
C ALA A 162 16.83 25.48 -7.98
N GLU A 163 16.85 25.74 -6.68
CA GLU A 163 18.05 25.63 -5.84
C GLU A 163 18.53 24.18 -5.77
N LEU A 164 17.63 23.24 -5.47
CA LEU A 164 17.96 21.81 -5.44
C LEU A 164 18.40 21.26 -6.80
N LEU A 165 17.78 21.69 -7.90
CA LEU A 165 18.23 21.32 -9.25
C LEU A 165 19.65 21.81 -9.51
N SER A 166 20.00 23.02 -9.08
CA SER A 166 21.37 23.55 -9.18
C SER A 166 22.35 22.70 -8.39
N ASP A 167 22.01 22.31 -7.17
CA ASP A 167 22.88 21.51 -6.31
C ASP A 167 23.06 20.08 -6.82
N LEU A 168 22.00 19.44 -7.33
CA LEU A 168 22.10 18.15 -8.01
C LEU A 168 22.99 18.22 -9.26
N MET A 169 22.91 19.31 -10.03
CA MET A 169 23.81 19.52 -11.19
C MET A 169 25.27 19.68 -10.76
N LYS A 170 25.56 20.47 -9.71
CA LYS A 170 26.93 20.60 -9.18
C LYS A 170 27.48 19.25 -8.72
N GLY A 171 26.68 18.47 -7.97
CA GLY A 171 27.05 17.13 -7.52
C GLY A 171 27.34 16.18 -8.69
N ARG A 172 26.49 16.19 -9.73
CA ARG A 172 26.71 15.41 -10.96
C ARG A 172 28.01 15.78 -11.67
N VAL A 173 28.31 17.08 -11.82
CA VAL A 173 29.54 17.54 -12.48
C VAL A 173 30.76 17.06 -11.69
N GLN A 174 30.72 17.16 -10.36
CA GLN A 174 31.82 16.72 -9.50
C GLN A 174 32.04 15.20 -9.58
N LEU A 175 30.98 14.39 -9.53
CA LEU A 175 31.06 12.94 -9.70
C LEU A 175 31.56 12.55 -11.10
N SER A 176 31.09 13.23 -12.15
CA SER A 176 31.54 12.98 -13.52
C SER A 176 33.02 13.31 -13.71
N GLN A 177 33.53 14.37 -13.06
CA GLN A 177 34.96 14.71 -13.10
C GLN A 177 35.80 13.63 -12.41
N GLN A 178 35.37 13.16 -11.24
CA GLN A 178 36.01 12.05 -10.52
C GLN A 178 36.07 10.78 -11.38
N TRP A 179 34.96 10.43 -12.04
CA TRP A 179 34.90 9.26 -12.93
C TRP A 179 35.84 9.35 -14.13
N THR A 180 36.05 10.56 -14.68
CA THR A 180 36.98 10.78 -15.80
C THR A 180 38.44 10.87 -15.39
N GLN A 181 38.75 11.25 -14.14
CA GLN A 181 40.12 11.55 -13.68
C GLN A 181 40.76 10.41 -12.86
N GLY A 182 40.01 9.43 -12.38
CA GLY A 182 40.60 8.33 -11.62
C GLY A 182 39.64 7.16 -11.44
N ALA A 183 39.92 6.07 -12.17
CA ALA A 183 39.22 4.79 -12.17
C ALA A 183 37.77 4.86 -12.70
N ARG A 184 37.52 4.10 -13.79
CA ARG A 184 36.17 3.69 -14.22
C ARG A 184 35.56 2.75 -13.18
N ASP A 185 35.36 3.25 -11.96
CA ASP A 185 34.73 2.54 -10.87
C ASP A 185 33.23 2.43 -11.17
N SER A 186 32.71 1.21 -11.16
CA SER A 186 31.29 0.94 -11.38
C SER A 186 30.41 1.65 -10.35
N LYS A 187 30.90 1.85 -9.12
CA LYS A 187 30.15 2.54 -8.05
C LYS A 187 29.88 4.01 -8.36
N VAL A 188 30.87 4.71 -8.90
CA VAL A 188 30.72 6.12 -9.30
C VAL A 188 29.74 6.26 -10.47
N GLY A 189 29.75 5.29 -11.40
CA GLY A 189 28.78 5.24 -12.50
C GLY A 189 27.33 5.05 -12.02
N GLU A 190 27.11 4.15 -11.05
CA GLU A 190 25.80 3.94 -10.42
C GLU A 190 25.32 5.21 -9.70
N GLU A 191 26.20 5.89 -8.98
CA GLU A 191 25.88 7.13 -8.26
C GLU A 191 25.52 8.29 -9.21
N VAL A 192 26.24 8.42 -10.33
CA VAL A 192 25.89 9.38 -11.40
C VAL A 192 24.50 9.07 -11.97
N GLY A 193 24.20 7.80 -12.23
CA GLY A 193 22.87 7.37 -12.69
C GLY A 193 21.76 7.72 -11.70
N ARG A 194 22.01 7.50 -10.40
CA ARG A 194 21.08 7.85 -9.33
C ARG A 194 20.82 9.36 -9.24
N VAL A 195 21.87 10.18 -9.30
CA VAL A 195 21.73 11.66 -9.28
C VAL A 195 20.95 12.14 -10.51
N GLU A 196 21.20 11.57 -11.68
CA GLU A 196 20.46 11.93 -12.91
C GLU A 196 18.98 11.52 -12.83
N GLN A 197 18.67 10.37 -12.24
CA GLN A 197 17.30 9.95 -11.98
C GLN A 197 16.60 10.91 -11.00
N MET A 198 17.26 11.28 -9.90
CA MET A 198 16.74 12.25 -8.92
C MET A 198 16.46 13.61 -9.58
N ARG A 199 17.39 14.09 -10.40
CA ARG A 199 17.25 15.32 -11.19
C ARG A 199 16.03 15.26 -12.12
N SER A 200 15.93 14.19 -12.91
CA SER A 200 14.83 14.00 -13.86
C SER A 200 13.46 13.93 -13.17
N MET A 201 13.36 13.23 -12.03
CA MET A 201 12.13 13.20 -11.23
C MET A 201 11.75 14.59 -10.71
N LEU A 202 12.71 15.31 -10.13
CA LEU A 202 12.49 16.65 -9.60
C LEU A 202 12.09 17.65 -10.72
N GLU A 203 12.73 17.57 -11.88
CA GLU A 203 12.45 18.41 -13.04
C GLU A 203 11.01 18.22 -13.56
N GLN A 204 10.55 16.98 -13.63
CA GLN A 204 9.21 16.63 -14.12
C GLN A 204 8.09 16.85 -13.09
N TRP A 205 8.42 16.95 -11.81
CA TRP A 205 7.46 17.15 -10.73
C TRP A 205 6.93 18.59 -10.72
N PRO A 206 5.60 18.82 -10.65
CA PRO A 206 5.00 20.15 -10.79
C PRO A 206 5.17 21.06 -9.56
N GLY A 207 5.64 20.55 -8.43
CA GLY A 207 5.83 21.36 -7.23
C GLY A 207 6.98 22.37 -7.32
N THR A 208 6.89 23.41 -6.52
CA THR A 208 7.84 24.54 -6.52
C THR A 208 8.86 24.46 -5.38
N GLN A 209 8.53 23.76 -4.30
CA GLN A 209 9.36 23.64 -3.11
C GLN A 209 9.39 22.20 -2.58
N VAL A 210 10.52 21.80 -2.04
CA VAL A 210 10.78 20.44 -1.52
C VAL A 210 10.99 20.51 0.00
N PRO A 211 10.42 19.56 0.78
CA PRO A 211 10.56 19.57 2.22
C PRO A 211 11.90 18.98 2.67
N TYR A 212 12.53 19.62 3.65
CA TYR A 212 13.53 19.00 4.50
C TYR A 212 12.84 18.40 5.73
N VAL A 213 13.15 17.14 6.01
CA VAL A 213 12.55 16.41 7.13
C VAL A 213 13.64 15.92 8.07
N ARG A 214 13.51 16.27 9.35
CA ARG A 214 14.30 15.66 10.42
C ARG A 214 13.57 14.44 10.96
N PHE A 215 14.15 13.27 10.73
CA PHE A 215 13.61 11.98 11.15
C PHE A 215 14.00 11.63 12.59
N LEU A 216 13.29 10.66 13.17
CA LEU A 216 13.55 10.16 14.54
C LEU A 216 14.98 9.69 14.76
N ASN A 217 15.63 9.15 13.71
CA ASN A 217 17.03 8.72 13.72
C ASN A 217 18.04 9.90 13.63
N ARG A 218 17.57 11.14 13.80
CA ARG A 218 18.32 12.41 13.72
C ARG A 218 18.87 12.76 12.35
N ARG A 219 18.58 11.96 11.32
CA ARG A 219 18.91 12.28 9.93
C ARG A 219 17.99 13.39 9.43
N GLU A 220 18.55 14.38 8.75
CA GLU A 220 17.80 15.48 8.14
C GLU A 220 18.07 15.47 6.64
N GLU A 221 17.02 15.33 5.83
CA GLU A 221 17.15 15.10 4.39
C GLU A 221 16.12 15.89 3.58
N ALA A 222 16.53 16.31 2.38
CA ALA A 222 15.61 16.75 1.35
C ALA A 222 14.84 15.55 0.80
N VAL A 223 13.53 15.51 0.99
CA VAL A 223 12.71 14.39 0.52
C VAL A 223 12.23 14.69 -0.90
N LEU A 224 12.92 14.13 -1.89
CA LEU A 224 12.63 14.36 -3.31
C LEU A 224 11.38 13.62 -3.81
N PRO A 225 10.80 14.04 -4.95
CA PRO A 225 9.69 13.33 -5.58
C PRO A 225 10.09 11.92 -5.99
N GLU A 226 9.19 10.97 -5.72
CA GLU A 226 9.38 9.56 -6.02
C GLU A 226 8.27 9.04 -6.93
N LYS A 227 8.63 8.04 -7.75
CA LYS A 227 7.66 7.31 -8.58
C LYS A 227 6.99 6.20 -7.77
N PHE A 228 5.67 6.23 -7.76
CA PHE A 228 4.79 5.14 -7.35
C PHE A 228 4.17 4.56 -8.62
N SER A 229 4.21 3.24 -8.80
CA SER A 229 3.62 2.63 -9.98
C SER A 229 3.09 1.24 -9.71
N VAL A 230 2.11 0.84 -10.52
CA VAL A 230 1.64 -0.54 -10.62
C VAL A 230 1.59 -0.93 -12.09
N ASP A 231 2.07 -2.13 -12.39
CA ASP A 231 1.94 -2.72 -13.71
C ASP A 231 0.61 -3.48 -13.78
N VAL A 232 -0.16 -3.17 -14.80
CA VAL A 232 -1.44 -3.78 -15.13
C VAL A 232 -1.19 -4.77 -16.27
N PRO A 233 -1.25 -6.10 -16.00
CA PRO A 233 -0.96 -7.11 -17.01
C PRO A 233 -1.75 -6.91 -18.31
N GLY A 234 -1.06 -6.97 -19.44
CA GLY A 234 -1.65 -6.80 -20.78
C GLY A 234 -2.03 -5.36 -21.17
N LEU A 235 -1.89 -4.38 -20.27
CA LEU A 235 -2.21 -2.97 -20.57
C LEU A 235 -0.97 -2.07 -20.53
N GLY A 236 -0.20 -2.12 -19.44
CA GLY A 236 0.87 -1.16 -19.18
C GLY A 236 0.95 -0.77 -17.70
N SER A 237 1.42 0.43 -17.39
CA SER A 237 1.66 0.87 -16.02
C SER A 237 0.88 2.14 -15.67
N CYS A 238 0.33 2.20 -14.46
CA CYS A 238 -0.16 3.44 -13.86
C CYS A 238 0.93 4.06 -12.98
N ILE A 239 1.10 5.38 -13.03
CA ILE A 239 2.25 6.07 -12.43
C ILE A 239 1.79 7.32 -11.67
N ARG A 240 2.28 7.52 -10.45
CA ARG A 240 2.18 8.78 -9.70
C ARG A 240 3.58 9.23 -9.29
N VAL A 241 3.96 10.46 -9.64
CA VAL A 241 5.17 11.13 -9.16
C VAL A 241 4.78 12.13 -8.08
N GLN A 242 5.26 11.91 -6.86
CA GLN A 242 4.91 12.71 -5.70
C GLN A 242 5.98 12.61 -4.61
N ILE A 243 6.10 13.64 -3.77
CA ILE A 243 6.88 13.57 -2.54
C ILE A 243 6.36 12.41 -1.67
N PRO A 244 7.19 11.42 -1.30
CA PRO A 244 6.77 10.21 -0.59
C PRO A 244 6.47 10.48 0.90
N LEU A 245 5.71 11.52 1.22
CA LEU A 245 5.33 11.91 2.58
C LEU A 245 3.81 11.98 2.73
N LYS A 246 3.34 11.68 3.94
CA LYS A 246 2.00 12.02 4.40
C LYS A 246 2.04 12.55 5.82
N LEU A 247 1.03 13.32 6.23
CA LEU A 247 0.84 13.70 7.62
C LEU A 247 0.70 12.46 8.52
N ALA A 248 1.29 12.52 9.71
CA ALA A 248 1.45 11.37 10.57
C ALA A 248 1.25 11.66 12.06
N TRP A 249 0.48 12.70 12.41
CA TRP A 249 -0.05 12.83 13.77
C TRP A 249 -1.09 11.76 14.05
N ALA A 250 -1.91 11.45 13.05
CA ALA A 250 -2.88 10.37 13.06
C ALA A 250 -2.75 9.48 11.82
N LEU A 251 -3.06 8.19 11.98
CA LEU A 251 -3.09 7.19 10.92
C LEU A 251 -4.23 6.19 11.16
N THR A 252 -4.73 5.59 10.08
CA THR A 252 -5.69 4.50 10.23
C THR A 252 -4.96 3.21 10.58
N ILE A 253 -5.60 2.37 11.39
CA ILE A 253 -5.08 1.07 11.80
C ILE A 253 -4.70 0.23 10.57
N HIS A 254 -5.52 0.27 9.52
CA HIS A 254 -5.23 -0.41 8.26
C HIS A 254 -3.93 0.08 7.59
N LYS A 255 -3.64 1.39 7.65
CA LYS A 255 -2.43 1.97 7.07
C LYS A 255 -1.20 1.84 7.98
N CYS A 256 -1.37 1.30 9.20
CA CYS A 256 -0.29 0.96 10.12
C CYS A 256 0.04 -0.54 10.16
N GLN A 257 -0.69 -1.37 9.40
CA GLN A 257 -0.40 -2.80 9.32
C GLN A 257 1.02 -3.01 8.77
N GLY A 258 1.81 -3.84 9.46
CA GLY A 258 3.23 -4.06 9.14
C GLY A 258 4.19 -3.04 9.73
N LEU A 259 3.71 -1.89 10.23
CA LEU A 259 4.55 -0.95 10.98
C LEU A 259 4.79 -1.48 12.40
N THR A 260 5.93 -1.14 12.96
CA THR A 260 6.25 -1.31 14.39
C THR A 260 6.43 0.08 14.99
N LEU A 261 5.66 0.41 16.02
CA LEU A 261 5.67 1.73 16.67
C LEU A 261 6.22 1.60 18.09
N ASP A 262 7.18 2.45 18.43
CA ASP A 262 7.67 2.58 19.81
C ASP A 262 6.62 3.22 20.71
N LEU A 263 6.10 4.36 20.25
CA LEU A 263 5.12 5.17 20.94
C LEU A 263 3.91 5.38 20.04
N ALA A 264 2.74 4.98 20.52
CA ALA A 264 1.46 5.21 19.83
C ALA A 264 0.32 5.43 20.81
N LYS A 265 -0.62 6.30 20.41
CA LYS A 265 -1.92 6.45 21.08
C LYS A 265 -2.95 5.73 20.25
N VAL A 266 -3.82 4.94 20.87
CA VAL A 266 -4.80 4.13 20.14
C VAL A 266 -6.20 4.48 20.61
N SER A 267 -7.05 4.88 19.67
CA SER A 267 -8.49 4.97 19.89
C SER A 267 -9.11 3.62 19.57
N LEU A 268 -9.83 3.05 20.55
CA LEU A 268 -10.56 1.79 20.39
C LEU A 268 -12.06 2.00 20.15
N LYS A 269 -12.50 3.24 19.95
CA LYS A 269 -13.86 3.54 19.49
C LYS A 269 -14.06 3.14 18.02
N ASN A 270 -15.32 2.92 17.65
CA ASN A 270 -15.73 2.69 16.27
C ASN A 270 -15.00 1.52 15.58
N MET A 271 -14.60 0.49 16.34
CA MET A 271 -14.00 -0.72 15.78
C MET A 271 -15.09 -1.57 15.12
N PHE A 272 -15.03 -1.64 13.79
CA PHE A 272 -16.09 -2.26 12.99
C PHE A 272 -15.70 -3.63 12.45
N ALA A 273 -14.40 -3.88 12.25
CA ALA A 273 -13.90 -5.13 11.68
C ALA A 273 -13.37 -6.11 12.75
N GLU A 274 -13.52 -7.40 12.47
CA GLU A 274 -12.94 -8.49 13.27
C GLU A 274 -11.41 -8.38 13.29
N GLY A 275 -10.81 -8.58 14.45
CA GLY A 275 -9.36 -8.48 14.67
C GLY A 275 -8.79 -7.06 14.66
N GLN A 276 -9.57 -6.02 14.31
CA GLN A 276 -9.06 -4.64 14.16
C GLN A 276 -8.44 -4.09 15.45
N CYS A 277 -9.06 -4.35 16.60
CA CYS A 277 -8.54 -3.98 17.92
C CYS A 277 -7.18 -4.65 18.19
N TYR A 278 -7.09 -5.96 17.96
CA TYR A 278 -5.83 -6.71 18.09
C TYR A 278 -4.74 -6.18 17.15
N VAL A 279 -5.08 -5.89 15.89
CA VAL A 279 -4.13 -5.34 14.91
C VAL A 279 -3.58 -4.01 15.39
N ALA A 280 -4.42 -3.12 15.92
CA ALA A 280 -4.02 -1.81 16.42
C ALA A 280 -3.06 -1.91 17.60
N LEU A 281 -3.41 -2.71 18.61
CA LEU A 281 -2.63 -2.84 19.85
C LEU A 281 -1.32 -3.60 19.65
N SER A 282 -1.32 -4.62 18.78
CA SER A 282 -0.13 -5.39 18.43
C SER A 282 0.94 -4.61 17.64
N ARG A 283 0.66 -3.36 17.22
CA ARG A 283 1.66 -2.48 16.56
C ARG A 283 2.69 -1.93 17.54
N VAL A 284 2.35 -1.85 18.82
CA VAL A 284 3.20 -1.23 19.85
C VAL A 284 4.09 -2.29 20.50
N ARG A 285 5.36 -1.95 20.76
CA ARG A 285 6.35 -2.91 21.31
C ARG A 285 6.20 -3.19 22.80
N SER A 286 5.73 -2.21 23.57
CA SER A 286 5.60 -2.32 25.03
C SER A 286 4.34 -1.61 25.52
N MET A 287 3.82 -2.03 26.68
CA MET A 287 2.75 -1.29 27.35
C MET A 287 3.19 0.14 27.67
N GLU A 288 4.45 0.33 28.09
CA GLU A 288 5.08 1.65 28.31
C GLU A 288 4.94 2.62 27.13
N GLY A 289 5.02 2.11 25.90
CA GLY A 289 4.87 2.88 24.68
C GLY A 289 3.42 3.04 24.18
N LEU A 290 2.45 2.44 24.88
CA LEU A 290 1.04 2.47 24.53
C LEU A 290 0.29 3.48 25.38
N GLN A 291 -0.62 4.21 24.74
CA GLN A 291 -1.66 4.99 25.42
C GLN A 291 -3.03 4.66 24.80
N ILE A 292 -4.02 4.33 25.63
CA ILE A 292 -5.40 4.17 25.18
C ILE A 292 -6.12 5.51 25.32
N LEU A 293 -6.67 6.02 24.21
CA LEU A 293 -7.39 7.30 24.19
C LEU A 293 -8.82 7.13 24.67
N ASP A 294 -9.49 6.11 24.16
CA ASP A 294 -10.86 5.75 24.46
C ASP A 294 -11.14 4.32 24.02
N SER A 295 -12.22 3.74 24.54
CA SER A 295 -12.66 2.39 24.17
C SER A 295 -14.18 2.28 24.13
N SER A 296 -14.66 1.30 23.35
CA SER A 296 -16.07 0.91 23.31
C SER A 296 -16.23 -0.55 23.75
N PRO A 297 -17.35 -0.93 24.39
CA PRO A 297 -17.58 -2.31 24.84
C PRO A 297 -17.42 -3.34 23.71
N ASP A 298 -17.87 -3.01 22.51
CA ASP A 298 -17.88 -3.93 21.36
C ASP A 298 -16.62 -3.84 20.48
N CYS A 299 -15.51 -3.29 21.01
CA CYS A 299 -14.31 -3.10 20.21
C CYS A 299 -13.56 -4.40 19.88
N VAL A 300 -13.77 -5.46 20.67
CA VAL A 300 -13.12 -6.75 20.50
C VAL A 300 -14.06 -7.68 19.75
N LYS A 301 -13.68 -8.02 18.51
CA LYS A 301 -14.40 -8.94 17.65
C LYS A 301 -13.40 -9.93 17.07
N ALA A 302 -13.70 -11.23 17.17
CA ALA A 302 -12.87 -12.29 16.60
C ALA A 302 -13.75 -13.18 15.73
N SER A 303 -13.26 -13.51 14.54
CA SER A 303 -14.00 -14.33 13.57
C SER A 303 -14.21 -15.74 14.10
N ALA A 304 -15.46 -16.19 14.15
CA ALA A 304 -15.77 -17.57 14.55
C ALA A 304 -15.10 -18.58 13.60
N VAL A 305 -15.12 -18.31 12.30
CA VAL A 305 -14.49 -19.12 11.24
C VAL A 305 -12.99 -19.31 11.53
N VAL A 306 -12.28 -18.20 11.79
CA VAL A 306 -10.84 -18.24 12.08
C VAL A 306 -10.57 -18.96 13.40
N ARG A 307 -11.39 -18.75 14.42
CA ARG A 307 -11.24 -19.47 15.71
C ARG A 307 -11.38 -20.97 15.53
N THR A 308 -12.40 -21.42 14.81
CA THR A 308 -12.60 -22.84 14.50
C THR A 308 -11.44 -23.40 13.68
N PHE A 309 -10.97 -22.66 12.68
CA PHE A 309 -9.80 -23.05 11.89
C PHE A 309 -8.56 -23.29 12.75
N TYR A 310 -8.21 -22.36 13.64
CA TYR A 310 -7.06 -22.53 14.54
C TYR A 310 -7.30 -23.63 15.58
N GLN A 311 -8.54 -23.85 16.03
CA GLN A 311 -8.87 -24.97 16.92
C GLN A 311 -8.64 -26.32 16.23
N CYS A 312 -9.11 -26.50 15.00
CA CYS A 312 -8.84 -27.69 14.19
C CYS A 312 -7.33 -27.90 13.97
N LEU A 313 -6.60 -26.82 13.66
CA LEU A 313 -5.16 -26.88 13.47
C LEU A 313 -4.42 -27.36 14.73
N ILE A 314 -4.80 -26.84 15.90
CA ILE A 314 -4.20 -27.22 17.20
C ILE A 314 -4.60 -28.64 17.60
N SER A 315 -5.86 -29.04 17.36
CA SER A 315 -6.36 -30.38 17.69
C SER A 315 -5.94 -31.46 16.69
N GLY A 316 -5.29 -31.08 15.59
CA GLY A 316 -4.95 -31.98 14.50
C GLY A 316 -6.17 -32.49 13.72
N GLN A 317 -7.32 -31.83 13.87
CA GLN A 317 -8.54 -32.16 13.13
C GLN A 317 -8.57 -31.45 11.78
N GLU A 318 -9.24 -32.06 10.82
CA GLU A 318 -9.51 -31.42 9.54
C GLU A 318 -10.51 -30.27 9.75
N TYR A 319 -10.24 -29.15 9.09
CA TYR A 319 -11.13 -28.01 9.14
C TYR A 319 -12.16 -28.13 8.02
N GLU A 320 -13.42 -28.35 8.39
CA GLU A 320 -14.55 -28.38 7.46
C GLU A 320 -15.24 -27.01 7.45
N ASP A 321 -15.16 -26.31 6.32
CA ASP A 321 -15.90 -25.07 6.10
C ASP A 321 -17.17 -25.33 5.29
N GLY A 322 -18.21 -25.78 6.00
CA GLY A 322 -19.51 -26.01 5.37
C GLY A 322 -20.10 -24.76 4.70
N ALA A 323 -19.67 -23.54 5.08
CA ALA A 323 -20.11 -22.31 4.44
C ALA A 323 -19.40 -22.07 3.10
N TRP A 324 -18.09 -22.37 3.02
CA TRP A 324 -17.34 -22.39 1.76
C TRP A 324 -17.86 -23.48 0.82
N GLU A 325 -18.08 -24.70 1.31
CA GLU A 325 -18.62 -25.80 0.50
C GLU A 325 -20.03 -25.48 -0.04
N ALA A 326 -20.91 -24.94 0.82
CA ALA A 326 -22.24 -24.49 0.38
C ALA A 326 -22.16 -23.29 -0.58
N TRP A 327 -21.16 -22.42 -0.45
CA TRP A 327 -20.93 -21.31 -1.38
C TRP A 327 -20.43 -21.80 -2.74
N GLN A 328 -19.50 -22.77 -2.76
CA GLN A 328 -18.98 -23.41 -3.97
C GLN A 328 -20.10 -24.11 -4.75
N GLN A 329 -20.99 -24.83 -4.05
CA GLN A 329 -22.16 -25.47 -4.65
C GLN A 329 -23.13 -24.45 -5.28
N LYS A 330 -23.22 -23.24 -4.72
CA LYS A 330 -24.06 -22.14 -5.24
C LYS A 330 -23.41 -21.34 -6.37
N HIS A 331 -22.09 -21.34 -6.48
CA HIS A 331 -21.34 -20.53 -7.46
C HIS A 331 -20.31 -21.37 -8.25
N PRO A 332 -20.72 -22.48 -8.91
CA PRO A 332 -19.79 -23.43 -9.52
C PRO A 332 -18.96 -22.83 -10.66
N SER A 333 -19.45 -21.78 -11.33
CA SER A 333 -18.73 -21.08 -12.41
C SER A 333 -17.63 -20.13 -11.94
N GLN A 334 -17.54 -19.84 -10.63
CA GLN A 334 -16.53 -18.95 -10.05
C GLN A 334 -15.40 -19.73 -9.36
N VAL A 335 -15.52 -21.05 -9.24
CA VAL A 335 -14.48 -21.92 -8.69
C VAL A 335 -13.56 -22.35 -9.84
N ASN A 336 -12.39 -21.72 -9.97
CA ASN A 336 -11.42 -22.07 -11.01
C ASN A 336 -10.96 -23.54 -10.89
N ALA A 337 -10.75 -24.19 -12.04
CA ALA A 337 -10.37 -25.60 -12.17
C ALA A 337 -9.11 -26.01 -11.37
N ALA A 338 -8.24 -25.05 -11.02
CA ALA A 338 -7.08 -25.29 -10.15
C ALA A 338 -7.47 -25.73 -8.71
N THR A 339 -8.69 -25.39 -8.26
CA THR A 339 -9.19 -25.72 -6.91
C THR A 339 -9.68 -27.17 -6.83
N MET A 340 -10.17 -27.74 -7.93
CA MET A 340 -10.72 -29.11 -7.98
C MET A 340 -9.65 -30.21 -7.96
N ALA A 341 -8.41 -29.89 -8.34
CA ALA A 341 -7.30 -30.85 -8.34
C ALA A 341 -6.76 -31.15 -6.92
N ALA A 342 -7.02 -30.28 -5.94
CA ALA A 342 -6.55 -30.45 -4.58
C ALA A 342 -7.45 -31.35 -3.71
N SER A 343 -8.71 -31.57 -4.10
CA SER A 343 -9.72 -32.32 -3.33
C SER A 343 -9.90 -33.78 -3.77
N SER A 344 -9.16 -34.25 -4.78
CA SER A 344 -9.31 -35.61 -5.35
C SER A 344 -8.01 -36.42 -5.35
N GLY A 345 -7.27 -36.37 -4.25
CA GLY A 345 -6.01 -37.09 -4.04
C GLY A 345 -6.13 -38.36 -3.19
N THR A 346 -7.01 -39.29 -3.55
CA THR A 346 -7.01 -40.66 -2.99
C THR A 346 -7.14 -41.67 -4.13
N ALA A 347 -6.00 -42.13 -4.66
CA ALA A 347 -5.95 -43.22 -5.63
C ALA A 347 -5.75 -44.55 -4.89
N GLY A 348 -6.85 -45.28 -4.70
CA GLY A 348 -6.86 -46.71 -4.40
C GLY A 348 -6.79 -47.54 -5.68
N LEU A 349 -6.05 -48.65 -5.61
CA LEU A 349 -5.58 -49.51 -6.68
C LEU A 349 -6.69 -50.39 -7.33
N GLY A 350 -6.90 -50.24 -8.65
CA GLY A 350 -7.28 -51.24 -9.68
C GLY A 350 -8.54 -52.15 -9.51
N PRO A 351 -8.87 -53.01 -10.50
CA PRO A 351 -8.44 -53.04 -11.90
C PRO A 351 -9.59 -53.18 -12.94
N GLN A 352 -9.27 -52.79 -14.18
CA GLN A 352 -9.67 -53.34 -15.50
C GLN A 352 -11.14 -53.70 -15.82
N GLY A 353 -11.66 -53.04 -16.85
CA GLY A 353 -12.81 -53.46 -17.66
C GLY A 353 -12.93 -52.60 -18.93
N GLU A 354 -12.67 -53.21 -20.08
CA GLU A 354 -12.68 -52.63 -21.43
C GLU A 354 -14.08 -52.23 -21.96
N PRO A 355 -14.15 -51.45 -23.07
CA PRO A 355 -15.26 -50.56 -23.40
C PRO A 355 -16.29 -51.17 -24.37
N SER A 356 -17.51 -50.63 -24.41
CA SER A 356 -18.40 -50.83 -25.58
C SER A 356 -19.47 -49.75 -25.76
N GLY A 357 -19.58 -49.29 -27.03
CA GLY A 357 -20.77 -48.80 -27.74
C GLY A 357 -21.40 -47.48 -27.29
N SER A 358 -21.21 -46.35 -27.97
CA SER A 358 -21.72 -45.93 -29.30
C SER A 358 -23.15 -45.37 -29.29
N GLN A 359 -23.30 -44.32 -30.10
CA GLN A 359 -24.53 -43.68 -30.62
C GLN A 359 -25.04 -42.42 -29.92
N GLY A 360 -24.74 -41.26 -30.55
CA GLY A 360 -25.68 -40.12 -30.63
C GLY A 360 -26.83 -40.42 -31.60
N PRO A 361 -27.60 -39.44 -32.13
CA PRO A 361 -27.25 -38.02 -32.24
C PRO A 361 -28.42 -37.02 -31.98
N GLY A 362 -28.07 -35.72 -31.99
CA GLY A 362 -28.85 -34.72 -32.72
C GLY A 362 -29.77 -33.81 -31.91
N GLY A 363 -29.67 -32.51 -32.17
CA GLY A 363 -30.74 -31.55 -31.84
C GLY A 363 -30.28 -30.12 -31.58
N ARG A 364 -30.03 -29.35 -32.64
CA ARG A 364 -29.79 -27.90 -32.59
C ARG A 364 -31.01 -27.14 -32.04
N ARG A 365 -30.79 -26.10 -31.24
CA ARG A 365 -31.39 -24.74 -31.40
C ARG A 365 -30.90 -23.78 -30.31
N ALA A 366 -30.31 -22.66 -30.75
CA ALA A 366 -30.33 -21.37 -30.04
C ALA A 366 -31.65 -20.64 -30.43
N PRO A 367 -32.12 -19.59 -29.72
CA PRO A 367 -31.43 -18.30 -29.72
C PRO A 367 -31.47 -17.52 -28.38
N ALA A 368 -30.90 -16.33 -28.46
CA ALA A 368 -30.49 -15.39 -27.42
C ALA A 368 -31.60 -14.58 -26.72
N SER A 369 -31.12 -13.79 -25.72
CA SER A 369 -31.68 -12.55 -25.13
C SER A 369 -32.82 -12.78 -24.11
N PHE A 370 -32.76 -12.30 -22.86
CA PHE A 370 -32.76 -10.90 -22.44
C PHE A 370 -32.49 -10.79 -20.93
N ALA A 371 -32.15 -9.57 -20.51
CA ALA A 371 -31.93 -9.13 -19.14
C ALA A 371 -33.12 -9.38 -18.21
N SER A 372 -32.85 -9.76 -16.94
CA SER A 372 -33.62 -9.31 -15.78
C SER A 372 -32.82 -9.52 -14.50
N THR A 373 -32.60 -8.44 -13.76
CA THR A 373 -32.30 -8.45 -12.33
C THR A 373 -33.40 -9.18 -11.55
N PRO A 374 -33.08 -9.90 -10.46
CA PRO A 374 -34.02 -10.01 -9.35
C PRO A 374 -33.45 -9.33 -8.10
N GLN A 375 -34.18 -8.33 -7.62
CA GLN A 375 -34.21 -7.95 -6.21
C GLN A 375 -35.05 -8.97 -5.44
N GLY A 376 -34.63 -9.25 -4.19
CA GLY A 376 -35.34 -10.06 -3.19
C GLY A 376 -34.55 -11.34 -2.86
N ALA A 377 -34.17 -11.65 -1.64
CA ALA A 377 -34.88 -11.45 -0.39
C ALA A 377 -33.93 -11.24 0.81
N ALA A 378 -34.49 -10.57 1.81
CA ALA A 378 -33.87 -10.16 3.05
C ALA A 378 -33.32 -11.31 3.90
N GLY A 379 -32.06 -11.15 4.34
CA GLY A 379 -31.51 -11.73 5.55
C GLY A 379 -30.81 -10.62 6.31
N GLY A 380 -31.24 -10.34 7.54
CA GLY A 380 -30.79 -9.20 8.33
C GLY A 380 -29.29 -9.24 8.58
N ALA A 381 -28.54 -8.34 7.94
CA ALA A 381 -27.19 -7.98 8.30
C ALA A 381 -27.21 -6.51 8.76
N SER A 382 -26.58 -6.22 9.90
CA SER A 382 -26.41 -4.86 10.39
C SER A 382 -25.92 -3.96 9.25
N ARG A 383 -26.64 -2.88 8.95
CA ARG A 383 -26.18 -1.84 8.01
C ARG A 383 -24.86 -1.28 8.56
N GLY A 384 -23.74 -1.80 8.08
CA GLY A 384 -22.42 -1.33 8.47
C GLY A 384 -22.26 0.12 8.03
N SER A 385 -21.97 1.02 8.97
CA SER A 385 -21.64 2.41 8.66
C SER A 385 -20.46 2.48 7.69
N CYS A 386 -20.55 3.34 6.67
CA CYS A 386 -19.46 3.66 5.75
C CYS A 386 -18.17 3.96 6.52
N PHE A 387 -17.10 3.20 6.26
CA PHE A 387 -15.83 3.39 7.01
C PHE A 387 -15.11 4.71 6.67
N LYS A 388 -15.48 5.38 5.56
CA LYS A 388 -14.92 6.69 5.18
C LYS A 388 -15.53 7.83 5.99
N CYS A 389 -16.86 7.88 6.14
CA CYS A 389 -17.56 9.02 6.76
C CYS A 389 -18.51 8.67 7.91
N GLY A 390 -18.71 7.39 8.22
CA GLY A 390 -19.60 6.92 9.29
C GLY A 390 -21.10 6.88 8.95
N GLY A 391 -21.51 7.26 7.74
CA GLY A 391 -22.92 7.24 7.33
C GLY A 391 -23.49 5.84 7.13
N SER A 392 -24.75 5.61 7.48
CA SER A 392 -25.42 4.29 7.42
C SER A 392 -26.03 3.94 6.05
N ASP A 393 -26.12 4.91 5.14
CA ASP A 393 -26.99 4.81 3.96
C ASP A 393 -26.22 4.57 2.65
N HIS A 394 -24.91 4.34 2.72
CA HIS A 394 -24.09 4.06 1.54
C HIS A 394 -22.87 3.20 1.87
N TRP A 395 -22.35 2.51 0.85
CA TRP A 395 -21.07 1.81 0.94
C TRP A 395 -19.92 2.79 0.76
N ALA A 396 -18.75 2.50 1.33
CA ALA A 396 -17.59 3.39 1.24
C ALA A 396 -17.12 3.70 -0.19
N ARG A 397 -17.47 2.84 -1.16
CA ARG A 397 -17.21 3.11 -2.58
C ARG A 397 -18.07 4.26 -3.12
N ASP A 398 -19.25 4.45 -2.55
CA ASP A 398 -20.26 5.43 -2.98
C ASP A 398 -20.33 6.62 -2.00
N CYS A 399 -19.29 6.81 -1.18
CA CYS A 399 -19.25 7.84 -0.17
C CYS A 399 -19.12 9.24 -0.82
N PRO A 400 -20.10 10.14 -0.61
CA PRO A 400 -20.08 11.47 -1.21
C PRO A 400 -18.95 12.36 -0.66
N GLY A 401 -18.33 11.97 0.46
CA GLY A 401 -17.17 12.64 1.06
C GLY A 401 -15.82 12.34 0.39
N SER A 402 -15.77 11.63 -0.75
CA SER A 402 -14.57 11.59 -1.59
C SER A 402 -14.52 12.79 -2.54
N SER A 403 -14.59 14.00 -2.00
CA SER A 403 -14.13 15.21 -2.66
C SER A 403 -12.87 15.66 -1.96
N GLY A 404 -11.77 15.70 -2.71
CA GLY A 404 -10.58 16.44 -2.30
C GLY A 404 -10.96 17.86 -1.95
N GLY A 405 -10.31 18.41 -0.93
CA GLY A 405 -10.42 19.82 -0.61
C GLY A 405 -10.06 20.67 -1.84
N GLY A 406 -10.84 21.73 -2.06
CA GLY A 406 -10.54 22.80 -3.01
C GLY A 406 -11.46 22.84 -4.23
N GLY A 407 -12.67 23.37 -4.07
CA GLY A 407 -13.57 23.71 -5.17
C GLY A 407 -14.41 24.94 -4.82
N GLY A 408 -13.80 26.12 -4.95
CA GLY A 408 -14.49 27.39 -4.85
C GLY A 408 -15.59 27.51 -5.90
N SER A 409 -16.76 27.90 -5.42
CA SER A 409 -17.93 28.29 -6.19
C SER A 409 -17.62 29.40 -7.20
N SER A 410 -17.96 29.19 -8.47
CA SER A 410 -18.29 30.29 -9.38
C SER A 410 -19.48 29.92 -10.24
N GLN A 411 -20.55 30.70 -10.07
CA GLN A 411 -21.80 30.63 -10.81
C GLN A 411 -21.59 30.76 -12.32
N GLY A 412 -22.47 30.13 -13.08
CA GLY A 412 -22.49 30.22 -14.53
C GLY A 412 -22.85 31.62 -15.02
N SER A 413 -22.21 32.01 -16.12
CA SER A 413 -22.85 32.85 -17.12
C SER A 413 -22.42 32.41 -18.51
N SER A 414 -23.44 32.22 -19.34
CA SER A 414 -23.37 31.92 -20.76
C SER A 414 -22.75 33.07 -21.52
N GLN A 415 -21.79 32.80 -22.42
CA GLN A 415 -21.65 33.56 -23.65
C GLN A 415 -20.90 32.77 -24.73
N ARG A 416 -21.59 32.64 -25.88
CA ARG A 416 -21.06 32.16 -27.16
C ARG A 416 -20.10 33.19 -27.74
N GLY A 417 -19.03 32.73 -28.40
CA GLY A 417 -18.25 33.63 -29.27
C GLY A 417 -16.99 33.03 -29.88
N ARG A 418 -17.13 32.51 -31.11
CA ARG A 418 -16.22 32.56 -32.28
C ARG A 418 -14.71 32.32 -32.09
N GLY A 419 -14.20 31.37 -32.86
CA GLY A 419 -12.79 30.98 -32.88
C GLY A 419 -11.86 31.87 -33.70
N LEU A 420 -10.61 31.42 -33.81
CA LEU A 420 -9.64 31.81 -34.83
C LEU A 420 -8.52 30.76 -34.91
N HIS A 421 -8.19 30.41 -36.14
CA HIS A 421 -7.06 29.61 -36.61
C HIS A 421 -5.70 30.28 -36.34
N SER A 422 -4.65 29.48 -36.11
CA SER A 422 -3.33 29.53 -36.79
C SER A 422 -2.33 28.63 -36.03
N TYR A 423 -1.86 27.54 -36.64
CA TYR A 423 -0.58 27.40 -37.36
C TYR A 423 0.68 27.59 -36.49
N PHE A 424 1.38 26.49 -36.18
CA PHE A 424 2.81 26.31 -36.46
C PHE A 424 3.15 24.81 -36.43
N GLY A 425 3.64 24.31 -37.56
CA GLY A 425 4.27 23.00 -37.70
C GLY A 425 5.75 23.18 -38.03
N ALA A 426 6.56 22.21 -37.61
CA ALA A 426 7.90 21.85 -38.12
C ALA A 426 8.42 20.75 -37.18
N GLU A 427 9.16 19.72 -37.55
CA GLU A 427 9.45 19.03 -38.80
C GLU A 427 10.10 17.72 -38.34
N ALA A 428 9.78 16.62 -39.01
CA ALA A 428 10.37 15.31 -38.78
C ALA A 428 11.81 15.26 -39.33
N ARG A 429 12.70 14.52 -38.67
CA ARG A 429 13.88 13.93 -39.31
C ARG A 429 14.05 12.48 -38.86
N ASP A 430 13.81 11.60 -39.81
CA ASP A 430 14.17 10.19 -39.83
C ASP A 430 15.69 9.99 -39.79
N VAL A 431 16.15 9.02 -38.99
CA VAL A 431 17.37 8.27 -39.26
C VAL A 431 17.09 6.80 -38.98
N ALA A 432 17.21 5.99 -40.03
CA ALA A 432 17.01 4.54 -40.08
C ALA A 432 18.28 3.77 -39.62
N PRO A 433 18.23 2.43 -39.49
CA PRO A 433 18.91 1.68 -38.43
C PRO A 433 20.27 1.06 -38.84
N ALA A 434 21.11 0.77 -37.85
CA ALA A 434 22.27 -0.10 -38.02
C ALA A 434 22.07 -1.41 -37.27
N SER A 435 21.89 -2.47 -38.05
CA SER A 435 22.06 -3.87 -37.69
C SER A 435 23.49 -4.14 -37.23
N ASN A 436 23.67 -4.87 -36.12
CA ASN A 436 24.77 -5.84 -36.08
C ASN A 436 24.48 -7.02 -35.18
N VAL A 437 24.71 -8.19 -35.79
CA VAL A 437 24.55 -9.54 -35.28
C VAL A 437 25.76 -9.87 -34.41
N GLY A 438 25.52 -10.47 -33.24
CA GLY A 438 26.56 -10.99 -32.36
C GLY A 438 26.02 -12.10 -31.47
N ARG A 439 25.88 -13.31 -32.03
CA ARG A 439 25.74 -14.55 -31.26
C ARG A 439 27.03 -14.80 -30.48
N VAL A 440 26.94 -15.01 -29.16
CA VAL A 440 27.78 -15.99 -28.44
C VAL A 440 26.94 -16.63 -27.34
N GLY A 441 26.78 -17.94 -27.42
CA GLY A 441 26.14 -18.78 -26.43
C GLY A 441 27.14 -19.64 -25.66
N THR A 442 26.85 -19.82 -24.38
CA THR A 442 26.98 -21.01 -23.52
C THR A 442 28.35 -21.63 -23.17
N GLY A 443 28.73 -21.44 -21.90
CA GLY A 443 29.26 -22.46 -20.96
C GLY A 443 30.76 -22.45 -20.65
N PRO A 444 31.26 -23.02 -19.52
CA PRO A 444 30.65 -23.28 -18.21
C PRO A 444 31.36 -22.47 -17.08
N VAL A 445 30.64 -22.14 -15.98
CA VAL A 445 31.28 -21.55 -14.78
C VAL A 445 31.60 -22.68 -13.79
N THR A 446 32.89 -22.84 -13.53
CA THR A 446 33.50 -23.71 -12.53
C THR A 446 33.16 -23.25 -11.11
N VAL A 447 32.75 -24.21 -10.29
CA VAL A 447 32.64 -24.12 -8.84
C VAL A 447 34.04 -23.90 -8.25
N GLN A 448 34.20 -22.83 -7.47
CA GLN A 448 35.23 -22.74 -6.45
C GLN A 448 34.57 -22.30 -5.14
N ASP A 449 34.66 -23.19 -4.17
CA ASP A 449 34.42 -22.98 -2.76
C ASP A 449 35.28 -21.82 -2.22
N ASP A 450 34.76 -21.14 -1.19
CA ASP A 450 35.29 -21.10 0.20
C ASP A 450 34.94 -19.74 0.89
N PRO A 451 35.22 -19.51 2.18
CA PRO A 451 34.40 -19.87 3.36
C PRO A 451 33.95 -18.64 4.18
N CYS A 452 32.80 -18.70 4.85
CA CYS A 452 32.61 -17.96 6.11
C CYS A 452 31.37 -18.47 6.88
N ARG A 453 31.53 -19.59 7.58
CA ARG A 453 30.66 -20.04 8.67
C ARG A 453 31.53 -20.16 9.90
N THR A 454 31.34 -19.27 10.87
CA THR A 454 31.23 -19.49 12.33
C THR A 454 31.61 -18.20 13.04
N LEU A 455 30.73 -17.71 13.92
CA LEU A 455 31.02 -17.58 15.35
C LEU A 455 29.74 -17.13 16.08
N GLN A 456 29.28 -18.05 16.91
CA GLN A 456 28.23 -17.93 17.91
C GLN A 456 28.93 -17.95 19.28
N GLU A 457 28.36 -17.25 20.25
CA GLU A 457 28.66 -17.28 21.71
C GLU A 457 29.89 -16.50 22.21
N VAL A 458 29.65 -15.35 22.86
CA VAL A 458 29.59 -15.16 24.34
C VAL A 458 28.58 -14.06 24.66
#